data_AF-A0A1H3LDR9-F1
#
_entry.id   AF-A0A1H3LDR9-F1
#
_cell.length_a   1.000
_cell.length_b   1.000
_cell.length_c   1.000
_cell.angle_alpha   90.00
_cell.angle_beta   90.00
_cell.angle_gamma   90.00
#
_symmetry.space_group_name_H-M   'P 1'
#
loop_
_entity.id
_entity.type
_entity.pdbx_description
1 polymer ?
#
loop_
_entity_poly.entity_id
_entity_poly.type
_entity_poly.pdbx_seq_one_letter_code
_entity_poly.pdbx_strand_id
1 'polypeptide(L)'
;MGLNKLLATAALLLAPALAFAHPGHGDNGLVAGISHPLGGIDHLLAMVAVGLWAAQQQGKARWALPCTFVGTMLIGGLLGFEGLELPALESGIAASVLALGLAVALAVRPPLFVAVAATALFALFHGVAHGLELPDMSSPWAYAAGFVGATAALHAAGYAVVRFLPAAAAPLVRIAGAASAATGVWLLAG
;
A
#
# COMPACT_ATOMS: atom_id res chain seq x y z
N MET A 1 -12.00 -11.47 -29.17
CA MET A 1 -12.68 -12.23 -28.10
C MET A 1 -14.15 -11.80 -28.09
N GLY A 2 -15.12 -12.72 -28.13
CA GLY A 2 -16.54 -12.35 -28.26
C GLY A 2 -17.11 -11.73 -26.97
N LEU A 3 -18.08 -10.82 -27.10
CA LEU A 3 -18.72 -10.10 -25.98
C LEU A 3 -19.23 -11.05 -24.87
N ASN A 4 -19.78 -12.20 -25.25
CA ASN A 4 -20.26 -13.21 -24.31
C ASN A 4 -19.14 -13.86 -23.49
N LYS A 5 -17.93 -13.99 -24.06
CA LYS A 5 -16.76 -14.50 -23.33
C LYS A 5 -16.24 -13.46 -22.33
N LEU A 6 -16.31 -12.17 -22.66
CA LEU A 6 -15.95 -11.06 -21.78
C LEU A 6 -16.90 -10.97 -20.57
N LEU A 7 -18.21 -11.07 -20.80
CA LEU A 7 -19.23 -11.07 -19.74
C LEU A 7 -19.10 -12.30 -18.83
N ALA A 8 -18.83 -13.48 -19.40
CA ALA A 8 -18.59 -14.69 -18.63
C ALA A 8 -17.31 -14.60 -17.77
N THR A 9 -16.21 -14.03 -18.31
CA THR A 9 -15.00 -13.79 -17.52
C THR A 9 -15.21 -12.74 -16.44
N ALA A 10 -15.97 -11.69 -16.70
CA ALA A 10 -16.31 -10.67 -15.69
C ALA A 10 -17.17 -11.26 -14.56
N ALA A 11 -18.14 -12.12 -14.89
CA ALA A 11 -18.95 -12.83 -13.90
C ALA A 11 -18.12 -13.81 -13.05
N LEU A 12 -17.17 -14.52 -13.66
CA LEU A 12 -16.24 -15.41 -12.93
C LEU A 12 -15.28 -14.63 -12.02
N LEU A 13 -14.86 -13.42 -12.42
CA LEU A 13 -14.02 -12.52 -11.62
C LEU A 13 -14.77 -11.88 -10.45
N LEU A 14 -16.10 -11.83 -10.48
CA LEU A 14 -16.96 -11.34 -9.40
C LEU A 14 -17.39 -12.45 -8.42
N ALA A 15 -17.19 -13.72 -8.75
CA ALA A 15 -17.49 -14.85 -7.88
C ALA A 15 -16.80 -14.80 -6.49
N PRO A 16 -15.56 -14.30 -6.34
CA PRO A 16 -14.93 -14.15 -5.03
C PRO A 16 -15.72 -13.24 -4.09
N ALA A 17 -16.40 -12.21 -4.61
CA ALA A 17 -17.17 -11.27 -3.79
C ALA A 17 -18.36 -11.94 -3.06
N LEU A 18 -18.92 -13.02 -3.63
CA LEU A 18 -20.01 -13.79 -3.02
C LEU A 18 -19.50 -14.76 -1.93
N ALA A 19 -18.25 -15.23 -2.03
CA ALA A 19 -17.64 -16.08 -1.01
C ALA A 19 -17.24 -15.30 0.26
N PHE A 20 -17.06 -13.98 0.16
CA PHE A 20 -16.79 -13.06 1.28
C PHE A 20 -18.06 -12.63 2.05
N ALA A 21 -19.26 -13.06 1.64
CA ALA A 21 -20.53 -12.61 2.24
C ALA A 21 -20.91 -13.33 3.56
N HIS A 22 -20.16 -14.35 3.98
CA HIS A 22 -20.30 -14.96 5.31
C HIS A 22 -19.10 -14.58 6.18
N PRO A 23 -19.28 -13.73 7.22
CA PRO A 23 -18.28 -13.58 8.26
C PRO A 23 -18.19 -14.94 8.98
N GLY A 24 -17.17 -15.73 8.66
CA GLY A 24 -16.84 -16.94 9.39
C GLY A 24 -16.65 -16.56 10.85
N HIS A 25 -17.54 -17.06 11.71
CA HIS A 25 -17.43 -16.88 13.15
C HIS A 25 -16.26 -17.76 13.64
N GLY A 26 -15.06 -17.18 13.65
CA GLY A 26 -13.80 -17.81 14.08
C GLY A 26 -12.61 -17.37 13.24
N ASP A 27 -11.63 -16.73 13.88
CA ASP A 27 -10.20 -16.94 13.60
C ASP A 27 -9.64 -16.67 12.20
N ASN A 28 -9.91 -15.50 11.62
CA ASN A 28 -9.26 -15.11 10.36
C ASN A 28 -8.50 -13.78 10.44
N GLY A 29 -7.84 -13.49 11.57
CA GLY A 29 -6.96 -12.32 11.69
C GLY A 29 -5.98 -12.21 10.53
N LEU A 30 -5.39 -13.33 10.09
CA LEU A 30 -4.50 -13.36 8.92
C LEU A 30 -5.19 -12.90 7.62
N VAL A 31 -6.38 -13.42 7.32
CA VAL A 31 -7.14 -13.04 6.11
C VAL A 31 -7.58 -11.58 6.20
N ALA A 32 -8.02 -11.13 7.37
CA ALA A 32 -8.36 -9.73 7.62
C ALA A 32 -7.15 -8.83 7.34
N GLY A 33 -5.98 -9.16 7.88
CA GLY A 33 -4.73 -8.44 7.62
C GLY A 33 -4.33 -8.42 6.15
N ILE A 34 -4.50 -9.54 5.42
CA ILE A 34 -4.24 -9.59 3.97
C ILE A 34 -5.22 -8.71 3.19
N SER A 35 -6.50 -8.76 3.54
CA SER A 35 -7.55 -8.02 2.84
C SER A 35 -7.51 -6.53 3.10
N HIS A 36 -7.02 -6.10 4.27
CA HIS A 36 -7.09 -4.71 4.71
C HIS A 36 -6.42 -3.74 3.72
N PRO A 37 -5.14 -3.88 3.33
CA PRO A 37 -4.50 -2.96 2.38
C PRO A 37 -5.02 -3.14 0.95
N LEU A 38 -5.79 -4.18 0.66
CA LEU A 38 -6.44 -4.38 -0.64
C LEU A 38 -7.81 -3.69 -0.70
N GLY A 39 -8.49 -3.54 0.44
CA GLY A 39 -9.78 -2.86 0.58
C GLY A 39 -9.65 -1.34 0.76
N GLY A 40 -8.61 -0.88 1.45
CA GLY A 40 -8.31 0.55 1.61
C GLY A 40 -7.60 1.13 0.39
N ILE A 41 -8.26 2.06 -0.32
CA ILE A 41 -7.68 2.66 -1.54
C ILE A 41 -6.41 3.47 -1.25
N ASP A 42 -6.36 4.13 -0.10
CA ASP A 42 -5.20 4.85 0.41
C ASP A 42 -4.01 3.91 0.64
N HIS A 43 -4.22 2.80 1.35
CA HIS A 43 -3.21 1.79 1.62
C HIS A 43 -2.74 1.15 0.32
N LEU A 44 -3.66 0.68 -0.52
CA LEU A 44 -3.35 0.04 -1.80
C LEU A 44 -2.46 0.94 -2.65
N LEU A 45 -2.86 2.21 -2.82
CA LEU A 45 -2.12 3.17 -3.62
C LEU A 45 -0.75 3.49 -3.02
N ALA A 46 -0.66 3.69 -1.70
CA ALA A 46 0.61 3.95 -1.03
C ALA A 46 1.59 2.77 -1.18
N MET A 47 1.17 1.54 -0.86
CA MET A 47 2.03 0.35 -0.91
C MET A 47 2.52 0.05 -2.33
N VAL A 48 1.63 0.15 -3.33
CA VAL A 48 2.02 -0.02 -4.74
C VAL A 48 2.95 1.12 -5.17
N ALA A 49 2.69 2.37 -4.78
CA ALA A 49 3.52 3.51 -5.13
C ALA A 49 4.94 3.39 -4.57
N VAL A 50 5.14 2.86 -3.35
CA VAL A 50 6.49 2.59 -2.84
C VAL A 50 7.22 1.58 -3.73
N GLY A 51 6.56 0.52 -4.18
CA GLY A 51 7.13 -0.46 -5.11
C GLY A 51 7.52 0.16 -6.46
N LEU A 52 6.60 0.90 -7.08
CA LEU A 52 6.83 1.62 -8.34
C LEU A 52 8.01 2.59 -8.20
N TRP A 53 8.00 3.40 -7.14
CA TRP A 53 9.03 4.40 -6.91
C TRP A 53 10.39 3.75 -6.64
N ALA A 54 10.44 2.70 -5.81
CA ALA A 54 11.66 1.94 -5.55
C ALA A 54 12.31 1.41 -6.84
N ALA A 55 11.51 0.89 -7.78
CA ALA A 55 12.04 0.42 -9.06
C ALA A 55 12.48 1.54 -10.01
N GLN A 56 11.91 2.74 -9.89
CA GLN A 56 12.40 3.93 -10.62
C GLN A 56 13.75 4.43 -10.09
N GLN A 57 14.14 4.06 -8.87
CA GLN A 57 15.40 4.45 -8.25
C GLN A 57 16.62 3.66 -8.77
N GLN A 58 17.82 4.14 -8.40
CA GLN A 58 19.10 3.52 -8.73
C GLN A 58 19.82 3.00 -7.48
N GLY A 59 20.71 2.02 -7.67
CA GLY A 59 21.56 1.49 -6.60
C GLY A 59 20.76 0.91 -5.42
N LYS A 60 21.23 1.21 -4.20
CA LYS A 60 20.69 0.66 -2.94
C LYS A 60 19.24 1.09 -2.64
N ALA A 61 18.80 2.23 -3.18
CA ALA A 61 17.45 2.77 -2.95
C ALA A 61 16.35 1.78 -3.39
N ARG A 62 16.60 0.95 -4.40
CA ARG A 62 15.68 -0.07 -4.90
C ARG A 62 15.17 -1.04 -3.82
N TRP A 63 16.03 -1.34 -2.85
CA TRP A 63 15.71 -2.24 -1.75
C TRP A 63 15.47 -1.49 -0.44
N ALA A 64 16.20 -0.39 -0.23
CA ALA A 64 16.06 0.41 0.98
C ALA A 64 14.63 0.93 1.16
N LEU A 65 13.94 1.37 0.10
CA LEU A 65 12.58 1.92 0.21
C LEU A 65 11.58 0.86 0.72
N PRO A 66 11.38 -0.29 0.06
CA PRO A 66 10.45 -1.31 0.56
C PRO A 66 10.80 -1.84 1.95
N CYS A 67 12.09 -2.07 2.22
CA CYS A 67 12.52 -2.54 3.55
C CYS A 67 12.30 -1.49 4.64
N THR A 68 12.55 -0.21 4.34
CA THR A 68 12.29 0.89 5.28
C THR A 68 10.81 1.00 5.57
N PHE A 69 9.96 0.87 4.54
CA PHE A 69 8.52 0.95 4.73
C PHE A 69 8.04 -0.15 5.66
N VAL A 70 8.34 -1.42 5.36
CA VAL A 70 7.92 -2.56 6.18
C VAL A 70 8.48 -2.46 7.60
N GLY A 71 9.77 -2.14 7.75
CA GLY A 71 10.40 -2.03 9.08
C GLY A 71 9.82 -0.90 9.92
N THR A 72 9.61 0.28 9.33
CA THR A 72 9.06 1.43 10.06
C THR A 72 7.58 1.26 10.35
N MET A 73 6.83 0.63 9.45
CA MET A 73 5.43 0.28 9.66
C MET A 73 5.26 -0.70 10.82
N LEU A 74 6.15 -1.69 10.97
CA LEU A 74 6.18 -2.58 12.14
C LEU A 74 6.44 -1.80 13.43
N ILE A 75 7.41 -0.87 13.42
CA ILE A 75 7.69 0.00 14.57
C ILE A 75 6.46 0.86 14.91
N GLY A 76 5.84 1.49 13.91
CA GLY A 76 4.61 2.25 14.08
C GLY A 76 3.47 1.40 14.62
N GLY A 77 3.31 0.17 14.12
CA GLY A 77 2.32 -0.79 14.60
C GLY A 77 2.48 -1.12 16.07
N LEU A 78 3.71 -1.33 16.53
CA LEU A 78 3.99 -1.52 17.96
C LEU A 78 3.69 -0.26 18.77
N LEU A 79 4.06 0.92 18.29
CA LEU A 79 3.77 2.18 18.97
C LEU A 79 2.26 2.45 19.08
N GLY A 80 1.50 2.22 18.00
CA GLY A 80 0.04 2.34 18.00
C GLY A 80 -0.62 1.30 18.91
N PHE A 81 -0.09 0.07 18.95
CA PHE A 81 -0.57 -0.97 19.87
C PHE A 81 -0.42 -0.58 21.34
N GLU A 82 0.67 0.14 21.67
CA GLU A 82 0.89 0.74 23.00
C GLU A 82 0.08 2.03 23.23
N GLY A 83 -0.79 2.43 22.29
CA GLY A 83 -1.68 3.57 22.41
C GLY A 83 -1.09 4.91 21.97
N LEU A 84 0.00 4.92 21.19
CA LEU A 84 0.49 6.17 20.60
C LEU A 84 -0.51 6.68 19.56
N GLU A 85 -1.10 7.84 19.83
CA GLU A 85 -1.90 8.57 18.84
C GLU A 85 -1.05 9.65 18.18
N LEU A 86 -1.08 9.70 16.84
CA LEU A 86 -0.47 10.79 16.09
C LEU A 86 -1.51 11.85 15.73
N PRO A 87 -1.18 13.14 15.84
CA PRO A 87 -2.07 14.19 15.34
C PRO A 87 -2.19 14.07 13.81
N ALA A 88 -3.40 14.33 13.31
CA ALA A 88 -3.71 14.33 11.87
C ALA A 88 -3.34 13.00 11.16
N LEU A 89 -3.57 11.86 11.83
CA LEU A 89 -3.23 10.52 11.35
C LEU A 89 -3.76 10.25 9.93
N GLU A 90 -5.05 10.47 9.70
CA GLU A 90 -5.70 10.29 8.39
C GLU A 90 -5.11 11.22 7.33
N SER A 91 -4.86 12.49 7.68
CA SER A 91 -4.21 13.45 6.77
C SER A 91 -2.78 13.03 6.44
N GLY A 92 -2.05 12.42 7.37
CA GLY A 92 -0.72 11.87 7.15
C GLY A 92 -0.72 10.69 6.16
N ILE A 93 -1.72 9.80 6.27
CA ILE A 93 -1.95 8.72 5.32
C ILE A 93 -2.31 9.29 3.94
N ALA A 94 -3.28 10.22 3.86
CA ALA A 94 -3.65 10.86 2.60
C ALA A 94 -2.50 11.63 1.94
N ALA A 95 -1.69 12.34 2.74
CA ALA A 95 -0.49 13.03 2.28
C ALA A 95 0.56 12.06 1.73
N SER A 96 0.65 10.84 2.26
CA SER A 96 1.54 9.81 1.71
C SER A 96 1.14 9.38 0.30
N VAL A 97 -0.17 9.19 0.06
CA VAL A 97 -0.71 8.82 -1.24
C VAL A 97 -0.39 9.91 -2.26
N LEU A 98 -0.61 11.18 -1.87
CA LEU A 98 -0.24 12.34 -2.67
C LEU A 98 1.26 12.37 -2.98
N ALA A 99 2.10 12.33 -1.95
CA ALA A 99 3.54 12.52 -2.09
C ALA A 99 4.22 11.37 -2.86
N LEU A 100 3.88 10.12 -2.54
CA LEU A 100 4.39 8.94 -3.25
C LEU A 100 3.86 8.90 -4.68
N GLY A 101 2.58 9.24 -4.90
CA GLY A 101 2.00 9.38 -6.23
C GLY A 101 2.76 10.38 -7.08
N LEU A 102 3.04 11.58 -6.55
CA LEU A 102 3.85 12.61 -7.22
C LEU A 102 5.28 12.13 -7.49
N ALA A 103 5.91 11.45 -6.53
CA ALA A 103 7.24 10.90 -6.69
C ALA A 103 7.31 9.92 -7.89
N VAL A 104 6.29 9.06 -8.03
CA VAL A 104 6.14 8.13 -9.16
C VAL A 104 5.81 8.86 -10.47
N ALA A 105 4.87 9.81 -10.44
CA ALA A 105 4.39 10.55 -11.61
C ALA A 105 5.49 11.38 -12.27
N LEU A 106 6.32 12.01 -11.42
CA LEU A 106 7.43 12.86 -11.84
C LEU A 106 8.74 12.07 -11.94
N ALA A 107 8.73 10.78 -11.60
CA ALA A 107 9.90 9.91 -11.57
C ALA A 107 11.08 10.53 -10.79
N VAL A 108 10.79 11.12 -9.64
CA VAL A 108 11.77 11.86 -8.82
C VAL A 108 12.79 10.89 -8.24
N ARG A 109 14.07 11.23 -8.36
CA ARG A 109 15.19 10.43 -7.84
C ARG A 109 16.03 11.22 -6.85
N PRO A 110 15.51 11.51 -5.64
CA PRO A 110 16.26 12.28 -4.66
C PRO A 110 17.41 11.45 -4.06
N PRO A 111 18.35 12.07 -3.32
CA PRO A 111 19.37 11.34 -2.57
C PRO A 111 18.75 10.29 -1.63
N LEU A 112 19.46 9.17 -1.44
CA LEU A 112 18.95 8.00 -0.70
C LEU A 112 18.35 8.37 0.67
N PHE A 113 19.03 9.23 1.43
CA PHE A 113 18.56 9.65 2.75
C PHE A 113 17.19 10.33 2.71
N VAL A 114 16.95 11.20 1.72
CA VAL A 114 15.66 11.88 1.56
C VAL A 114 14.56 10.88 1.22
N ALA A 115 14.87 9.93 0.32
CA ALA A 115 13.90 8.92 -0.06
C ALA A 115 13.51 8.01 1.11
N VAL A 116 14.52 7.53 1.85
CA VAL A 116 14.33 6.70 3.06
C VAL A 116 13.57 7.47 4.14
N ALA A 117 13.91 8.73 4.40
CA ALA A 117 13.24 9.53 5.41
C ALA A 117 11.76 9.77 5.09
N ALA A 118 11.43 10.10 3.83
CA ALA A 118 10.06 10.26 3.38
C ALA A 118 9.28 8.93 3.49
N THR A 119 9.87 7.82 3.04
CA THR A 119 9.25 6.49 3.15
C THR A 119 9.02 6.09 4.60
N ALA A 120 9.99 6.32 5.50
CA ALA A 120 9.86 6.04 6.93
C ALA A 120 8.74 6.87 7.56
N LEU A 121 8.68 8.17 7.28
CA LEU A 121 7.64 9.05 7.79
C LEU A 121 6.25 8.52 7.43
N PHE A 122 6.00 8.24 6.15
CA PHE A 122 4.70 7.74 5.71
C PHE A 122 4.37 6.35 6.25
N ALA A 123 5.37 5.46 6.29
CA ALA A 123 5.20 4.13 6.87
C ALA A 123 4.84 4.18 8.36
N LEU A 124 5.35 5.16 9.11
CA LEU A 124 5.02 5.35 10.52
C LEU A 124 3.54 5.69 10.71
N PHE A 125 2.97 6.58 9.90
CA PHE A 125 1.53 6.92 9.96
C PHE A 125 0.65 5.69 9.74
N HIS A 126 0.92 4.90 8.69
CA HIS A 126 0.18 3.66 8.45
C HIS A 126 0.37 2.65 9.59
N GLY A 127 1.62 2.49 10.06
CA GLY A 127 1.94 1.60 11.16
C GLY A 127 1.14 1.95 12.41
N VAL A 128 1.19 3.21 12.85
CA VAL A 128 0.45 3.67 14.04
C VAL A 128 -1.05 3.48 13.87
N ALA A 129 -1.61 3.80 12.70
CA ALA A 129 -3.05 3.62 12.44
C ALA A 129 -3.49 2.16 12.63
N HIS A 130 -2.80 1.21 12.03
CA HIS A 130 -3.15 -0.21 12.24
C HIS A 130 -2.81 -0.68 13.65
N GLY A 131 -1.74 -0.17 14.25
CA GLY A 131 -1.37 -0.47 15.63
C GLY A 131 -2.50 -0.16 16.62
N LEU A 132 -3.17 0.97 16.43
CA LEU A 132 -4.30 1.39 17.27
C LEU A 132 -5.53 0.48 17.12
N GLU A 133 -5.71 -0.18 15.97
CA GLU A 133 -6.82 -1.11 15.73
C GLU A 133 -6.55 -2.52 16.27
N LEU A 134 -5.28 -2.89 16.47
CA LEU A 134 -4.88 -4.24 16.86
C LEU A 134 -5.48 -4.73 18.20
N PRO A 135 -5.57 -3.94 19.30
CA PRO A 135 -6.10 -4.41 20.58
C PRO A 135 -7.54 -4.93 20.52
N ASP A 136 -8.34 -4.41 19.59
CA ASP A 136 -9.75 -4.79 19.42
C ASP A 136 -9.92 -6.05 18.55
N MET A 137 -8.84 -6.54 17.94
CA MET A 137 -8.86 -7.70 17.06
C MET A 137 -8.76 -9.01 17.85
N SER A 138 -9.50 -10.04 17.41
CA SER A 138 -9.43 -11.38 18.03
C SER A 138 -8.09 -12.08 17.85
N SER A 139 -7.32 -11.75 16.81
CA SER A 139 -5.98 -12.30 16.56
C SER A 139 -5.02 -11.22 16.02
N PRO A 140 -4.49 -10.35 16.90
CA PRO A 140 -3.70 -9.18 16.49
C PRO A 140 -2.42 -9.56 15.72
N TRP A 141 -1.70 -10.58 16.19
CA TRP A 141 -0.45 -11.02 15.56
C TRP A 141 -0.65 -11.69 14.21
N ALA A 142 -1.75 -12.45 14.04
CA ALA A 142 -2.08 -13.03 12.75
C ALA A 142 -2.46 -11.93 11.74
N TYR A 143 -3.23 -10.92 12.19
CA TYR A 143 -3.52 -9.72 11.39
C TYR A 143 -2.24 -9.01 10.97
N ALA A 144 -1.33 -8.72 11.92
CA ALA A 144 -0.06 -8.05 11.62
C ALA A 144 0.77 -8.84 10.59
N ALA A 145 0.86 -10.16 10.73
CA ALA A 145 1.56 -11.02 9.77
C ALA A 145 0.93 -10.97 8.37
N GLY A 146 -0.40 -11.01 8.28
CA GLY A 146 -1.12 -10.91 7.02
C GLY A 146 -0.95 -9.55 6.35
N PHE A 147 -1.04 -8.49 7.15
CA PHE A 147 -0.88 -7.11 6.71
C PHE A 147 0.53 -6.82 6.18
N VAL A 148 1.56 -7.27 6.92
CA VAL A 148 2.97 -7.15 6.50
C VAL A 148 3.22 -7.96 5.22
N GLY A 149 2.67 -9.18 5.13
CA GLY A 149 2.78 -10.03 3.95
C GLY A 149 2.15 -9.38 2.71
N ALA A 150 0.92 -8.88 2.84
CA ALA A 150 0.22 -8.17 1.76
C ALA A 150 0.95 -6.89 1.36
N THR A 151 1.45 -6.12 2.34
CA THR A 151 2.26 -4.92 2.09
C THR A 151 3.50 -5.27 1.27
N ALA A 152 4.29 -6.26 1.69
CA ALA A 152 5.47 -6.70 0.96
C ALA A 152 5.14 -7.18 -0.46
N ALA A 153 4.02 -7.89 -0.63
CA ALA A 153 3.55 -8.33 -1.94
C ALA A 153 3.15 -7.16 -2.85
N LEU A 154 2.48 -6.13 -2.33
CA LEU A 154 2.12 -4.92 -3.10
C LEU A 154 3.36 -4.12 -3.50
N HIS A 155 4.34 -4.01 -2.62
CA HIS A 155 5.64 -3.40 -2.96
C HIS A 155 6.34 -4.19 -4.08
N ALA A 156 6.39 -5.52 -3.95
CA ALA A 156 6.98 -6.37 -4.98
C ALA A 156 6.24 -6.28 -6.32
N ALA A 157 4.91 -6.21 -6.30
CA ALA A 157 4.08 -6.04 -7.48
C ALA A 157 4.36 -4.70 -8.18
N GLY A 158 4.34 -3.59 -7.44
CA GLY A 158 4.72 -2.27 -7.99
C GLY A 158 6.14 -2.28 -8.56
N TYR A 159 7.09 -2.88 -7.85
CA TYR A 159 8.47 -2.99 -8.32
C TYR A 159 8.58 -3.80 -9.62
N ALA A 160 7.87 -4.93 -9.69
CA ALA A 160 7.84 -5.82 -10.85
C ALA A 160 7.25 -5.11 -12.10
N VAL A 161 6.19 -4.32 -11.92
CA VAL A 161 5.57 -3.54 -13.01
C VAL A 161 6.63 -2.69 -13.73
N VAL A 162 7.42 -1.91 -13.00
CA VAL A 162 8.47 -1.08 -13.62
C VAL A 162 9.60 -1.92 -14.21
N ARG A 163 9.96 -3.04 -13.57
CA ARG A 163 11.11 -3.84 -13.99
C ARG A 163 10.86 -4.66 -15.26
N PHE A 164 9.61 -5.09 -15.47
CA PHE A 164 9.21 -5.96 -16.57
C PHE A 164 8.41 -5.25 -17.67
N LEU A 165 7.88 -4.04 -17.43
CA LEU A 165 7.30 -3.24 -18.51
C LEU A 165 8.37 -2.82 -19.54
N PRO A 166 8.05 -2.85 -20.85
CA PRO A 166 8.94 -2.33 -21.87
C PRO A 166 9.12 -0.81 -21.69
N ALA A 167 10.27 -0.28 -22.07
CA ALA A 167 10.58 1.15 -21.93
C ALA A 167 9.53 2.07 -22.60
N ALA A 168 8.92 1.62 -23.70
CA ALA A 168 7.82 2.33 -24.37
C ALA A 168 6.57 2.50 -23.50
N ALA A 169 6.36 1.64 -22.49
CA ALA A 169 5.25 1.70 -21.54
C ALA A 169 5.57 2.49 -20.26
N ALA A 170 6.77 3.08 -20.14
CA ALA A 170 7.14 3.92 -19.01
C ALA A 170 6.13 5.05 -18.68
N PRO A 171 5.43 5.67 -19.66
CA PRO A 171 4.38 6.64 -19.36
C PRO A 171 3.23 6.07 -18.52
N LEU A 172 2.91 4.77 -18.61
CA LEU A 172 1.83 4.16 -17.82
C LEU A 172 2.12 4.20 -16.31
N VAL A 173 3.38 3.99 -15.93
CA VAL A 173 3.81 4.10 -14.53
C VAL A 173 3.60 5.52 -14.01
N ARG A 174 3.91 6.52 -14.85
CA ARG A 174 3.72 7.93 -14.50
C ARG A 174 2.24 8.31 -14.41
N ILE A 175 1.40 7.77 -15.29
CA ILE A 175 -0.07 7.94 -15.22
C ILE A 175 -0.62 7.32 -13.94
N ALA A 176 -0.16 6.12 -13.56
CA ALA A 176 -0.55 5.50 -12.29
C ALA A 176 -0.14 6.35 -11.08
N GLY A 177 1.07 6.93 -11.10
CA GLY A 177 1.50 7.89 -10.08
C GLY A 177 0.62 9.14 -10.04
N ALA A 178 0.26 9.70 -11.19
CA ALA A 178 -0.59 10.90 -11.28
C ALA A 178 -2.02 10.62 -10.78
N ALA A 179 -2.56 9.45 -11.11
CA ALA A 179 -3.85 9.00 -10.59
C ALA A 179 -3.80 8.84 -9.06
N SER A 180 -2.75 8.22 -8.53
CA SER A 180 -2.53 8.11 -7.08
C SER A 180 -2.44 9.49 -6.42
N ALA A 181 -1.66 10.42 -7.01
CA ALA A 181 -1.56 11.78 -6.50
C ALA A 181 -2.91 12.50 -6.47
N ALA A 182 -3.72 12.36 -7.53
CA ALA A 182 -5.07 12.94 -7.58
C ALA A 182 -5.99 12.35 -6.50
N THR A 183 -5.92 11.05 -6.24
CA THR A 183 -6.63 10.41 -5.13
C THR A 183 -6.15 10.96 -3.78
N GLY A 184 -4.84 11.19 -3.60
CA GLY A 184 -4.31 11.83 -2.40
C GLY A 184 -4.86 13.26 -2.18
N VAL A 185 -4.99 14.06 -3.24
CA VAL A 185 -5.65 15.39 -3.16
C VAL A 185 -7.10 15.24 -2.73
N TRP A 186 -7.83 14.30 -3.32
CA TRP A 186 -9.23 14.04 -2.98
C TRP A 186 -9.38 13.63 -1.50
N LEU A 187 -8.55 12.71 -1.01
CA LEU A 187 -8.55 12.27 0.38
C LEU A 187 -8.24 13.41 1.36
N LEU A 188 -7.36 14.35 0.98
CA LEU A 188 -7.05 15.53 1.80
C LEU A 188 -8.16 16.58 1.81
N ALA A 189 -9.06 16.56 0.82
CA ALA A 189 -10.13 17.54 0.69
C ALA A 189 -11.38 17.22 1.54
N GLY A 190 -11.55 15.95 1.96
CA GLY A 190 -12.72 15.47 2.70
C GLY A 190 -13.86 15.05 1.78
#